data_AF-A0A835X8E5-F1
#
_entry.id   AF-A0A835X8E5-F1
#
_cell.length_a   1.000
_cell.length_b   1.000
_cell.length_c   1.000
_cell.angle_alpha   90.00
_cell.angle_beta   90.00
_cell.angle_gamma   90.00
#
_symmetry.space_group_name_H-M   'P 1'
#
loop_
_entity.id
_entity.type
_entity.pdbx_description
1 polymer ?
#
loop_
_entity_poly.entity_id
_entity_poly.type
_entity_poly.pdbx_seq_one_letter_code
_entity_poly.pdbx_strand_id
1 'polypeptide(L)'
;MSEIDSEKDVYLFTHGQMNLREKAISVLESKGFSKDKIIDAMPDKVGNIGDYMAMLWMPPNLDHIKIQKITKVEDVEPEGVTGLWNGVSKEDLFTIPLE
;
A
#
# COMPACT_ATOMS: atom_id res chain seq x y z
N MET A 1 19.78 0.00 2.10
CA MET A 1 18.55 0.78 2.30
C MET A 1 17.88 0.83 0.95
N SER A 2 16.70 0.23 0.79
CA SER A 2 15.99 0.35 -0.49
C SER A 2 15.62 1.83 -0.66
N GLU A 3 16.18 2.48 -1.67
CA GLU A 3 15.81 3.85 -2.02
C GLU A 3 14.32 3.85 -2.38
N ILE A 4 13.52 4.43 -1.49
CA ILE A 4 12.10 4.64 -1.76
C ILE A 4 12.02 5.76 -2.78
N ASP A 5 11.37 5.50 -3.90
CA ASP A 5 11.11 6.49 -4.92
C ASP A 5 9.91 7.34 -4.49
N SER A 6 10.17 8.56 -4.04
CA SER A 6 9.15 9.49 -3.55
C SER A 6 8.27 10.06 -4.66
N GLU A 7 8.61 9.83 -5.94
CA GLU A 7 7.78 10.25 -7.08
C GLU A 7 6.65 9.27 -7.39
N LYS A 8 6.74 8.03 -6.85
CA LYS A 8 5.78 6.94 -7.06
C LYS A 8 4.59 7.04 -6.13
N ASP A 9 3.45 6.61 -6.65
CA ASP A 9 2.22 6.56 -5.89
C ASP A 9 2.24 5.40 -4.88
N VAL A 10 1.62 5.61 -3.73
CA VAL A 10 1.53 4.65 -2.63
C VAL A 10 0.07 4.39 -2.33
N TYR A 11 -0.38 3.17 -2.59
CA TYR A 11 -1.77 2.77 -2.37
C TYR A 11 -1.94 2.21 -0.97
N LEU A 12 -2.62 2.97 -0.10
CA LEU A 12 -2.84 2.65 1.31
C LEU A 12 -4.11 1.80 1.50
N PHE A 13 -3.93 0.57 1.97
CA PHE A 13 -5.01 -0.34 2.36
C PHE A 13 -5.20 -0.26 3.88
N THR A 14 -6.31 0.36 4.30
CA THR A 14 -6.64 0.52 5.72
C THR A 14 -7.55 -0.58 6.26
N HIS A 15 -8.15 -1.42 5.42
CA HIS A 15 -9.12 -2.45 5.83
C HIS A 15 -10.25 -1.91 6.74
N GLY A 16 -10.67 -0.66 6.53
CA GLY A 16 -11.71 -0.01 7.35
C GLY A 16 -11.22 0.62 8.67
N GLN A 17 -9.92 0.55 8.97
CA GLN A 17 -9.32 1.09 10.19
C GLN A 17 -8.98 2.58 10.02
N MET A 18 -10.01 3.42 9.90
CA MET A 18 -9.87 4.87 9.72
C MET A 18 -9.03 5.53 10.83
N ASN A 19 -9.14 5.04 12.07
CA ASN A 19 -8.35 5.54 13.19
C ASN A 19 -6.83 5.35 12.99
N LEU A 20 -6.42 4.37 12.20
CA LEU A 20 -5.00 4.11 11.89
C LEU A 20 -4.55 4.74 10.58
N ARG A 21 -5.48 5.30 9.78
CA ARG A 21 -5.14 5.92 8.50
C ARG A 21 -4.17 7.07 8.68
N GLU A 22 -4.46 8.00 9.59
CA GLU A 22 -3.58 9.15 9.84
C GLU A 22 -2.22 8.72 10.41
N LYS A 23 -2.22 7.72 11.29
CA LYS A 23 -0.99 7.14 11.83
C LYS A 23 -0.15 6.51 10.71
N ALA A 24 -0.80 5.76 9.82
CA ALA A 24 -0.14 5.12 8.70
C ALA A 24 0.47 6.13 7.73
N ILE A 25 -0.27 7.19 7.39
CA ILE A 25 0.23 8.29 6.56
C ILE A 25 1.46 8.93 7.21
N SER A 26 1.39 9.26 8.50
CA SER A 26 2.50 9.88 9.23
C SER A 26 3.76 9.00 9.24
N VAL A 27 3.57 7.68 9.41
CA VAL A 27 4.66 6.70 9.38
C VAL A 27 5.26 6.56 7.98
N LEU A 28 4.43 6.55 6.93
CA LEU A 28 4.89 6.53 5.53
C LEU A 28 5.68 7.81 5.20
N GLU A 29 5.20 8.98 5.62
CA GLU A 29 5.92 10.26 5.48
C GLU A 29 7.30 10.19 6.15
N SER A 30 7.39 9.61 7.35
CA SER A 30 8.66 9.44 8.08
C SER A 30 9.67 8.52 7.36
N LYS A 31 9.19 7.63 6.46
CA LYS A 31 10.05 6.78 5.63
C LYS A 31 10.49 7.46 4.33
N GLY A 32 9.95 8.62 4.01
CA GLY A 32 10.29 9.38 2.79
C GLY A 32 9.25 9.26 1.67
N PHE A 33 8.09 8.65 1.92
CA PHE A 33 6.98 8.73 0.98
C PHE A 33 6.36 10.13 1.00
N SER A 34 6.03 10.67 -0.17
CA SER A 34 5.39 11.99 -0.24
C SER A 34 3.90 11.88 0.12
N LYS A 35 3.40 12.77 0.98
CA LYS A 35 2.01 12.74 1.46
C LYS A 35 0.99 12.83 0.31
N ASP A 36 1.29 13.67 -0.68
CA ASP A 36 0.48 13.87 -1.88
C ASP A 36 0.45 12.63 -2.80
N LYS A 37 1.39 11.71 -2.62
CA LYS A 37 1.49 10.44 -3.33
C LYS A 37 0.82 9.28 -2.61
N ILE A 38 0.38 9.48 -1.37
CA ILE A 38 -0.35 8.47 -0.61
C ILE A 38 -1.83 8.54 -0.97
N ILE A 39 -2.31 7.52 -1.66
CA ILE A 39 -3.66 7.41 -2.20
C ILE A 39 -4.37 6.27 -1.47
N ASP A 40 -5.63 6.48 -1.06
CA ASP A 40 -6.43 5.37 -0.54
C ASP A 40 -6.67 4.33 -1.63
N ALA A 41 -6.36 3.07 -1.33
CA ALA A 41 -6.56 2.00 -2.29
C ALA A 41 -8.05 1.73 -2.54
N MET A 42 -8.44 1.68 -3.82
CA MET A 42 -9.81 1.40 -4.25
C MET A 42 -9.86 0.11 -5.07
N PRO A 43 -10.92 -0.71 -4.97
CA PRO A 43 -10.99 -2.00 -5.67
C PRO A 43 -11.12 -1.87 -7.19
N ASP A 44 -11.54 -0.71 -7.69
CA ASP A 44 -11.73 -0.39 -9.11
C ASP A 44 -10.54 0.36 -9.73
N LYS A 45 -9.52 0.71 -8.93
CA LYS A 45 -8.35 1.44 -9.38
C LYS A 45 -7.07 0.88 -8.77
N VAL A 46 -6.26 0.28 -9.63
CA VAL A 46 -4.92 -0.23 -9.29
C VAL A 46 -3.84 0.77 -9.65
N GLY A 47 -2.66 0.59 -9.05
CA GLY A 47 -1.45 1.31 -9.42
C GLY A 47 -0.75 0.78 -10.65
N ASN A 48 0.39 1.39 -10.98
CA ASN A 48 1.25 1.00 -12.09
C ASN A 48 2.43 0.16 -11.60
N ILE A 49 3.11 -0.49 -12.56
CA ILE A 49 4.38 -1.18 -12.28
C ILE A 49 5.39 -0.16 -11.74
N GLY A 50 5.95 -0.46 -10.57
CA GLY A 50 6.88 0.39 -9.85
C GLY A 50 6.25 1.20 -8.71
N ASP A 51 4.93 1.35 -8.68
CA ASP A 51 4.21 1.98 -7.58
C ASP A 51 4.23 1.08 -6.33
N TYR A 52 3.91 1.67 -5.18
CA TYR A 52 3.97 0.98 -3.90
C TYR A 52 2.58 0.70 -3.35
N MET A 53 2.49 -0.39 -2.59
CA MET A 53 1.31 -0.78 -1.85
C MET A 53 1.65 -0.79 -0.37
N ALA A 54 0.91 -0.01 0.41
CA ALA A 54 1.04 0.07 1.85
C ALA A 54 -0.18 -0.61 2.48
N MET A 55 -0.01 -1.84 2.96
CA MET A 55 -1.10 -2.61 3.55
C MET A 55 -0.99 -2.62 5.07
N LEU A 56 -2.04 -2.17 5.77
CA LEU A 56 -2.16 -2.43 7.21
C LEU A 56 -2.25 -3.93 7.43
N TRP A 57 -1.19 -4.51 7.98
CA TRP A 57 -1.06 -5.95 8.16
C TRP A 57 -1.88 -6.41 9.38
N MET A 58 -2.58 -7.54 9.22
CA MET A 58 -3.20 -8.36 10.27
C MET A 58 -2.78 -9.80 9.97
N PRO A 59 -2.27 -10.69 10.86
CA PRO A 59 -2.27 -10.78 12.35
C PRO A 59 -0.84 -11.01 12.95
N PRO A 60 -0.63 -11.09 14.30
CA PRO A 60 -1.61 -11.11 15.41
C PRO A 60 -2.05 -9.74 15.93
N ASN A 61 -1.34 -8.66 15.60
CA ASN A 61 -1.71 -7.30 15.96
C ASN A 61 -1.74 -6.40 14.72
N LEU A 62 -2.53 -5.33 14.79
CA LEU A 62 -2.67 -4.32 13.75
C LEU A 62 -1.66 -3.18 14.03
N ASP A 63 -0.39 -3.54 14.07
CA ASP A 63 0.70 -2.72 14.58
C ASP A 63 1.80 -2.44 13.54
N HIS A 64 1.69 -2.96 12.32
CA HIS A 64 2.65 -2.72 11.24
C HIS A 64 1.98 -2.48 9.89
N ILE A 65 2.64 -1.69 9.05
CA ILE A 65 2.33 -1.52 7.62
C ILE A 65 3.30 -2.38 6.83
N LYS A 66 2.78 -3.21 5.93
CA LYS A 66 3.58 -3.94 4.96
C LYS A 66 3.71 -3.12 3.67
N ILE A 67 4.94 -2.84 3.27
CA ILE A 67 5.26 -2.15 2.01
C ILE A 67 5.61 -3.19 0.96
N GLN A 68 4.91 -3.13 -0.15
CA GLN A 68 5.12 -3.99 -1.30
C GLN A 68 5.28 -3.14 -2.56
N LYS A 69 6.08 -3.57 -3.53
CA LYS A 69 6.23 -2.91 -4.82
C LYS A 69 5.41 -3.65 -5.86
N ILE A 70 4.64 -2.93 -6.67
CA ILE A 70 3.92 -3.50 -7.80
C ILE A 70 4.94 -3.89 -8.87
N THR A 71 5.00 -5.17 -9.21
CA THR A 71 5.92 -5.72 -10.21
C THR A 71 5.21 -6.07 -11.52
N LYS A 72 3.90 -6.29 -11.48
CA LYS A 72 3.08 -6.59 -12.66
C LYS A 72 1.64 -6.15 -12.42
N VAL A 73 0.99 -5.66 -13.47
CA VAL A 73 -0.43 -5.32 -13.49
C VAL A 73 -1.04 -6.01 -14.71
N GLU A 74 -2.03 -6.86 -14.47
CA GLU A 74 -2.79 -7.56 -15.50
C GLU A 74 -4.24 -7.07 -15.49
N ASP A 75 -4.80 -6.94 -16.69
CA ASP A 75 -6.22 -6.65 -16.85
C ASP A 75 -7.00 -7.92 -16.53
N VAL A 76 -7.72 -7.90 -15.42
CA VAL A 76 -8.53 -9.01 -14.92
C VAL A 76 -9.93 -8.51 -14.58
N GLU A 77 -10.92 -9.39 -14.67
CA GLU A 77 -12.25 -9.05 -14.17
C GLU A 77 -12.20 -8.79 -12.66
N PRO A 78 -12.82 -7.69 -12.17
CA PRO A 78 -12.80 -7.36 -10.75
C PRO A 78 -13.58 -8.42 -9.96
N GLU A 79 -12.91 -9.08 -9.02
CA GLU A 79 -13.51 -10.17 -8.23
C GLU A 79 -13.52 -9.84 -6.72
N GLY A 80 -14.68 -10.02 -6.11
CA GLY A 80 -14.86 -9.89 -4.66
C GLY A 80 -14.46 -8.51 -4.10
N VAL A 81 -13.92 -8.50 -2.89
CA VAL A 81 -13.46 -7.28 -2.19
C VAL A 81 -12.11 -6.77 -2.70
N THR A 82 -11.36 -7.63 -3.39
CA THR A 82 -10.03 -7.32 -3.93
C THR A 82 -10.15 -6.57 -5.26
N GLY A 83 -11.21 -6.82 -6.03
CA GLY A 83 -11.46 -6.14 -7.30
C GLY A 83 -10.31 -6.36 -8.30
N LEU A 84 -9.86 -5.29 -8.94
CA LEU A 84 -8.77 -5.31 -9.92
C LEU A 84 -7.40 -5.66 -9.30
N TRP A 85 -7.23 -5.55 -7.98
CA TRP A 85 -5.99 -5.89 -7.30
C TRP A 85 -5.63 -7.38 -7.37
N ASN A 86 -6.55 -8.23 -7.81
CA ASN A 86 -6.29 -9.64 -8.09
C ASN A 86 -5.30 -9.81 -9.27
N GLY A 87 -5.30 -8.87 -10.22
CA GLY A 87 -4.36 -8.84 -11.35
C GLY A 87 -3.00 -8.22 -11.02
N VAL A 88 -2.77 -7.81 -9.77
CA VAL A 88 -1.57 -7.08 -9.36
C VAL A 88 -0.59 -8.02 -8.65
N SER A 89 0.54 -8.28 -9.31
CA SER A 89 1.69 -8.93 -8.67
C SER A 89 2.52 -7.91 -7.90
N LYS A 90 2.97 -8.32 -6.73
CA LYS A 90 3.63 -7.45 -5.76
C LYS A 90 4.78 -8.19 -5.08
N GLU A 91 5.86 -7.47 -4.86
CA GLU A 91 7.06 -7.95 -4.17
C GLU A 91 7.14 -7.30 -2.79
N ASP A 92 7.39 -8.12 -1.76
CA ASP A 92 7.55 -7.64 -0.39
C ASP A 92 8.87 -6.88 -0.24
N LEU A 93 8.81 -5.63 0.19
CA LEU A 93 10.01 -4.83 0.42
C LEU A 93 10.42 -4.86 1.90
N PHE A 94 9.56 -4.35 2.77
CA PHE A 94 9.81 -4.25 4.20
C PHE A 94 8.50 -3.95 4.95
N THR A 95 8.55 -4.03 6.28
CA THR A 95 7.46 -3.63 7.17
C THR A 95 7.85 -2.39 7.97
N ILE A 96 6.86 -1.58 8.32
CA ILE A 96 7.04 -0.40 9.16
C ILE A 96 6.15 -0.54 10.39
N PRO A 97 6.69 -0.51 11.62
CA PRO A 97 5.87 -0.45 12.81
C PRO A 97 5.07 0.85 12.86
N LEU A 98 3.83 0.75 13.33
CA LEU A 98 2.96 1.88 13.59
C LEU A 98 3.31 2.57 14.91
N GLU A 99 4.04 1.94 15.82
CA GLU A 99 4.32 2.41 17.20
C GLU A 99 4.85 3.84 17.27
#